data_AF-A0A6A5F943-F1
#
_entry.id   AF-A0A6A5F943-F1
#
_cell.length_a   1.000
_cell.length_b   1.000
_cell.length_c   1.000
_cell.angle_alpha   90.00
_cell.angle_beta   90.00
_cell.angle_gamma   90.00
#
_symmetry.space_group_name_H-M   'P 1'
#
loop_
_entity.id
_entity.type
_entity.pdbx_description
1 polymer ?
#
loop_
_entity_poly.entity_id
_entity_poly.type
_entity_poly.pdbx_seq_one_letter_code
_entity_poly.pdbx_strand_id
1 'polypeptide(L)'
;MTLIVTQRAFCSSGESSSSADPGSEVSLTLTNKFDIFNESEDRPDARGLEVCHDWLIQRRARQDARTPDKMKTNESLVANGNLSLEEKKRKILRCLRRLEGLGVLRAPNPEDQILQTIAKDIRQQRVHRQRRGVELQKLRQTLSSLQDKSSFHSQQVDYYRHYITSCLDHLTHSSKSTNKKKLPALSNAAARLQEKGVLVEIQDLPATQFKNVVFDIVPGPEKGTFNVKARFLGIEMEEFPLKYQDLLQLQYEGVAVMKMFDKAKINVNLLIFLLNKKFFKK
;
A
#
# COMPACT_ATOMS: atom_id res chain seq x y z
N MET A 1 9.04 -25.93 25.24
CA MET A 1 8.95 -27.18 24.46
C MET A 1 9.24 -26.86 23.01
N THR A 2 10.33 -27.41 22.46
CA THR A 2 10.69 -27.23 21.04
C THR A 2 10.78 -28.62 20.43
N LEU A 3 10.06 -28.83 19.33
CA LEU A 3 10.05 -30.07 18.54
C LEU A 3 11.43 -30.25 17.89
N ILE A 4 12.02 -31.43 18.02
CA ILE A 4 13.20 -31.83 17.24
C ILE A 4 12.83 -33.10 16.50
N VAL A 5 13.02 -33.08 15.18
CA VAL A 5 12.84 -34.22 14.28
C VAL A 5 14.05 -35.14 14.44
N THR A 6 13.83 -36.40 14.82
CA THR A 6 14.87 -37.43 14.80
C THR A 6 14.42 -38.59 13.93
N GLN A 7 15.24 -38.93 12.93
CA GLN A 7 15.01 -40.02 12.00
C GLN A 7 15.78 -41.25 12.52
N ARG A 8 15.08 -42.30 12.95
CA ARG A 8 15.70 -43.59 13.27
C ARG A 8 15.60 -44.48 12.03
N ALA A 9 16.74 -44.88 11.48
CA ALA A 9 16.79 -45.91 10.46
C ALA A 9 16.62 -47.28 11.14
N PHE A 10 15.56 -48.00 10.78
CA PHE A 10 15.39 -49.41 11.11
C PHE A 10 15.70 -50.20 9.84
N CYS A 11 16.78 -50.99 9.84
CA CYS A 11 17.05 -51.95 8.77
C CYS A 11 16.10 -53.12 8.95
N SER A 12 15.21 -53.36 7.97
CA SER A 12 14.58 -54.65 7.74
C SER A 12 14.53 -54.91 6.24
N SER A 13 15.08 -56.06 5.88
CA SER A 13 15.22 -56.64 4.56
C SER A 13 13.88 -57.09 3.97
N GLY A 14 13.67 -56.88 2.67
CA GLY A 14 12.58 -57.48 1.90
C GLY A 14 12.25 -56.71 0.63
N GLU A 15 12.54 -57.30 -0.53
CA GLU A 15 12.26 -56.79 -1.87
C GLU A 15 10.76 -56.69 -2.17
N SER A 16 10.34 -55.60 -2.84
CA SER A 16 9.51 -55.62 -4.05
C SER A 16 9.05 -54.21 -4.45
N SER A 17 8.96 -54.03 -5.76
CA SER A 17 8.61 -52.82 -6.52
C SER A 17 7.25 -52.20 -6.19
N SER A 18 7.20 -50.88 -5.99
CA SER A 18 6.22 -49.98 -6.62
C SER A 18 6.51 -48.52 -6.28
N SER A 19 6.34 -47.64 -7.27
CA SER A 19 6.40 -46.19 -7.13
C SER A 19 5.25 -45.69 -6.26
N ALA A 20 5.54 -45.39 -5.00
CA ALA A 20 4.70 -44.58 -4.14
C ALA A 20 5.63 -43.71 -3.28
N ASP A 21 5.43 -42.40 -3.36
CA ASP A 21 6.06 -41.40 -2.50
C ASP A 21 5.89 -41.85 -1.04
N PRO A 22 6.96 -42.15 -0.27
CA PRO A 22 6.79 -42.62 1.08
C PRO A 22 6.34 -41.43 1.92
N GLY A 23 5.06 -41.44 2.29
CA GLY A 23 4.49 -40.53 3.27
C GLY A 23 5.39 -40.51 4.49
N SER A 24 6.10 -39.40 4.68
CA SER A 24 7.00 -39.21 5.81
C SER A 24 6.17 -39.11 7.09
N GLU A 25 5.98 -40.25 7.72
CA GLU A 25 5.35 -40.32 9.03
C GLU A 25 6.34 -39.76 10.07
N VAL A 26 6.17 -38.49 10.42
CA VAL A 26 7.02 -37.78 11.36
C VAL A 26 6.60 -38.17 12.79
N SER A 27 7.29 -39.14 13.38
CA SER A 27 7.13 -39.43 14.81
C SER A 27 7.82 -38.35 15.65
N LEU A 28 7.04 -37.70 16.51
CA LEU A 28 7.50 -36.62 17.39
C LEU A 28 7.82 -37.20 18.77
N THR A 29 9.10 -37.35 19.08
CA THR A 29 9.53 -37.74 20.44
C THR A 29 9.88 -36.49 21.25
N LEU A 30 9.15 -36.31 22.36
CA LEU A 30 9.39 -35.27 23.36
C LEU A 30 10.63 -35.64 24.17
N THR A 31 11.77 -35.03 23.88
CA THR A 31 12.93 -35.09 24.78
C THR A 31 12.97 -33.82 25.63
N ASN A 32 13.02 -33.99 26.95
CA ASN A 32 13.05 -32.90 27.89
C ASN A 32 14.42 -32.21 27.81
N LYS A 33 14.41 -30.89 27.57
CA LYS A 33 15.62 -30.10 27.26
C LYS A 33 16.55 -29.93 28.48
N PHE A 34 16.12 -30.39 29.65
CA PHE A 34 16.79 -30.21 30.94
C PHE A 34 17.50 -31.47 31.45
N ASP A 35 17.35 -32.63 30.81
CA ASP A 35 17.92 -33.90 31.29
C ASP A 35 19.44 -34.02 31.08
N ILE A 36 20.14 -32.96 30.66
CA ILE A 36 21.58 -32.98 30.37
C ILE A 36 22.41 -32.92 31.68
N PHE A 37 21.82 -32.44 32.78
CA PHE A 37 22.55 -32.20 34.03
C PHE A 37 22.24 -33.23 35.13
N ASN A 38 21.51 -34.31 34.81
CA ASN A 38 21.02 -35.24 35.84
C ASN A 38 21.92 -36.46 36.08
N GLU A 39 23.10 -36.53 35.46
CA GLU A 39 24.06 -37.60 35.74
C GLU A 39 25.38 -37.02 36.27
N SER A 40 25.74 -37.50 37.47
CA SER A 40 26.95 -37.26 38.29
C SER A 40 26.94 -36.05 39.24
N GLU A 41 27.16 -36.35 40.53
CA GLU A 41 27.30 -35.44 41.67
C GLU A 41 28.63 -34.64 41.67
N ASP A 42 29.39 -34.64 40.57
CA ASP A 42 30.63 -33.88 40.46
C ASP A 42 30.38 -32.51 39.82
N ARG A 43 30.65 -31.43 40.56
CA ARG A 43 30.69 -30.08 40.00
C ARG A 43 31.80 -30.03 38.93
N PRO A 44 31.49 -29.87 37.64
CA PRO A 44 32.51 -29.86 36.60
C PRO A 44 33.42 -28.63 36.75
N ASP A 45 34.74 -28.85 36.64
CA ASP A 45 35.74 -27.78 36.56
C ASP A 45 35.46 -26.84 35.36
N ALA A 46 35.99 -25.61 35.38
CA ALA A 46 35.76 -24.59 34.34
C ALA A 46 36.06 -25.11 32.92
N ARG A 47 37.11 -25.94 32.78
CA ARG A 47 37.46 -26.60 31.51
C ARG A 47 36.41 -27.62 31.06
N GLY A 48 35.80 -28.35 32.00
CA GLY A 48 34.73 -29.31 31.71
C GLY A 48 33.46 -28.62 31.20
N LEU A 49 33.16 -27.45 31.74
CA LEU A 49 32.04 -26.61 31.29
C LEU A 49 32.25 -26.09 29.86
N GLU A 50 33.47 -25.67 29.51
CA GLU A 50 33.81 -25.22 28.15
C GLU A 50 33.67 -26.36 27.13
N VAL A 51 34.21 -27.54 27.43
CA VAL A 51 34.10 -28.72 26.55
C VAL A 51 32.64 -29.14 26.36
N CYS A 52 31.83 -29.14 27.42
CA CYS A 52 30.40 -29.42 27.33
C CYS A 52 29.67 -28.38 26.46
N HIS A 53 30.01 -27.10 26.62
CA HIS A 53 29.45 -26.00 25.84
C HIS A 53 29.81 -26.10 24.35
N ASP A 54 31.06 -26.42 24.02
CA ASP A 54 31.51 -26.62 22.64
C ASP A 54 30.80 -27.80 21.97
N TRP A 55 30.63 -28.91 22.70
CA TRP A 55 29.86 -30.05 22.24
C TRP A 55 28.39 -29.66 21.95
N LEU A 56 27.76 -28.85 22.82
CA LEU A 56 26.40 -28.36 22.61
C LEU A 56 26.28 -27.43 21.39
N ILE A 57 27.27 -26.56 21.14
CA ILE A 57 27.30 -25.71 19.93
C ILE A 57 27.36 -26.58 18.68
N GLN A 58 28.29 -27.53 18.62
CA GLN A 58 28.45 -28.40 17.46
C GLN A 58 27.19 -29.22 17.17
N ARG A 59 26.54 -29.72 18.23
CA ARG A 59 25.26 -30.42 18.12
C ARG A 59 24.16 -29.52 17.54
N ARG A 60 24.06 -28.26 17.97
CA ARG A 60 23.09 -27.29 17.41
C ARG A 60 23.41 -26.91 15.97
N ALA A 61 24.67 -26.64 15.64
CA ALA A 61 25.09 -26.30 14.28
C ALA A 61 24.69 -27.39 13.27
N ARG A 62 24.82 -28.67 13.66
CA ARG A 62 24.37 -29.81 12.84
C ARG A 62 22.85 -29.87 12.68
N GLN A 63 22.08 -29.46 13.68
CA GLN A 63 20.62 -29.39 13.61
C GLN A 63 20.16 -28.19 12.78
N ASP A 64 20.82 -27.04 12.93
CA ASP A 64 20.53 -25.81 12.19
C ASP A 64 20.88 -25.96 10.70
N ALA A 65 21.95 -26.69 10.36
CA ALA A 65 22.28 -27.04 8.98
C ALA A 65 21.22 -27.91 8.29
N ARG A 66 20.40 -28.63 9.06
CA ARG A 66 19.32 -29.50 8.54
C ARG A 66 17.95 -28.81 8.52
N THR A 67 17.82 -27.59 9.05
CA THR A 67 16.52 -26.90 9.09
C THR A 67 16.29 -26.06 7.83
N PRO A 68 15.08 -26.10 7.25
CA PRO A 68 14.75 -25.34 6.04
C PRO A 68 14.73 -23.82 6.28
N ASP A 69 15.06 -23.04 5.25
CA ASP A 69 15.27 -21.58 5.32
C ASP A 69 14.13 -20.80 6.00
N LYS A 70 12.88 -21.20 5.78
CA LYS A 70 11.69 -20.55 6.35
C LYS A 70 11.58 -20.67 7.88
N MET A 71 12.41 -21.52 8.49
CA MET A 71 12.48 -21.77 9.94
C MET A 71 13.81 -21.34 10.55
N LYS A 72 14.73 -20.74 9.78
CA LYS A 72 16.03 -20.32 10.32
C LYS A 72 15.85 -19.23 11.36
N THR A 73 16.58 -19.39 12.46
CA THR A 73 16.60 -18.45 13.57
C THR A 73 17.23 -17.12 13.12
N ASN A 74 16.82 -16.00 13.72
CA ASN A 74 17.43 -14.69 13.45
C ASN A 74 18.96 -14.75 13.53
N GLU A 75 19.64 -14.13 12.58
CA GLU A 75 21.10 -14.17 12.42
C GLU A 75 21.86 -13.70 13.69
N SER A 76 21.33 -12.69 14.38
CA SER A 76 21.88 -12.21 15.65
C SER A 76 21.82 -13.25 16.78
N LEU A 77 20.80 -14.12 16.79
CA LEU A 77 20.68 -15.22 17.76
C LEU A 77 21.62 -16.37 17.42
N VAL A 78 21.85 -16.63 16.13
CA VAL A 78 22.82 -17.64 15.66
C VAL A 78 24.25 -17.21 16.02
N ALA A 79 24.61 -15.95 15.76
CA ALA A 79 25.91 -15.38 16.12
C ALA A 79 26.18 -15.45 17.64
N ASN A 80 25.13 -15.26 18.46
CA ASN A 80 25.25 -15.42 19.92
C ASN A 80 25.46 -16.87 20.35
N GLY A 81 24.96 -17.83 19.56
CA GLY A 81 25.11 -19.26 19.83
C GLY A 81 26.57 -19.71 19.82
N ASN A 82 27.35 -19.16 18.89
CA ASN A 82 28.72 -19.57 18.58
C ASN A 82 29.81 -18.93 19.48
N LEU A 83 29.43 -18.05 20.41
CA LEU A 83 30.37 -17.41 21.33
C LEU A 83 30.88 -18.40 22.39
N SER A 84 32.11 -18.18 22.87
CA SER A 84 32.65 -18.89 24.03
C SER A 84 31.89 -18.53 25.31
N LEU A 85 32.02 -19.34 26.37
CA LEU A 85 31.36 -19.07 27.66
C LEU A 85 31.78 -17.70 28.23
N GLU A 86 33.07 -17.38 28.18
CA GLU A 86 33.59 -16.10 28.66
C GLU A 86 33.07 -14.90 27.84
N GLU A 87 32.92 -15.08 26.52
CA GLU A 87 32.31 -14.06 25.66
C GLU A 87 30.83 -13.86 25.96
N LYS A 88 30.09 -14.94 26.22
CA LYS A 88 28.68 -14.89 26.62
C LYS A 88 28.53 -14.18 27.96
N LYS A 89 29.36 -14.50 28.94
CA LYS A 89 29.38 -13.85 30.26
C LYS A 89 29.63 -12.35 30.13
N ARG A 90 30.66 -11.95 29.38
CA ARG A 90 30.95 -10.53 29.10
C ARG A 90 29.79 -9.82 28.39
N LYS A 91 29.12 -10.49 27.44
CA LYS A 91 27.98 -9.95 26.72
C LYS A 91 26.76 -9.77 27.62
N ILE A 92 26.45 -10.75 28.46
CA ILE A 92 25.37 -10.68 29.46
C ILE A 92 25.59 -9.48 30.38
N LEU A 93 26.79 -9.35 30.98
CA LEU A 93 27.11 -8.22 31.87
C LEU A 93 27.01 -6.84 31.20
N ARG A 94 27.31 -6.74 29.90
CA ARG A 94 27.08 -5.50 29.12
C ARG A 94 25.58 -5.23 28.95
N CYS A 95 24.80 -6.25 28.62
CA CYS A 95 23.36 -6.12 28.47
C CYS A 95 22.67 -5.74 29.78
N LEU A 96 23.09 -6.33 30.92
CA LEU A 96 22.53 -6.01 32.24
C LEU A 96 22.75 -4.54 32.60
N ARG A 97 24.00 -4.05 32.48
CA ARG A 97 24.30 -2.63 32.69
C ARG A 97 23.48 -1.71 31.79
N ARG A 98 23.22 -2.13 30.54
CA ARG A 98 22.36 -1.38 29.62
C ARG A 98 20.90 -1.36 30.08
N LEU A 99 20.37 -2.47 30.59
CA LEU A 99 19.01 -2.55 31.12
C LEU A 99 18.84 -1.72 32.40
N GLU A 100 19.87 -1.67 33.24
CA GLU A 100 19.93 -0.78 34.41
C GLU A 100 19.94 0.69 33.99
N GLY A 101 20.77 1.07 33.01
CA GLY A 101 20.81 2.43 32.48
C GLY A 101 19.51 2.90 31.82
N LEU A 102 18.72 1.96 31.28
CA LEU A 102 17.38 2.21 30.74
C LEU A 102 16.27 2.18 31.81
N GLY A 103 16.61 1.87 33.07
CA GLY A 103 15.66 1.80 34.19
C GLY A 103 14.74 0.57 34.16
N VAL A 104 15.01 -0.44 33.33
CA VAL A 104 14.25 -1.69 33.28
C VAL A 104 14.57 -2.58 34.49
N LEU A 105 15.82 -2.55 34.94
CA LEU A 105 16.28 -3.20 36.15
C LEU A 105 16.64 -2.12 37.17
N ARG A 106 16.16 -2.25 38.41
CA ARG A 106 16.42 -1.28 39.47
C ARG A 106 17.20 -1.91 40.62
N ALA A 107 18.08 -1.15 41.27
CA ALA A 107 18.61 -1.54 42.58
C ALA A 107 17.44 -1.60 43.59
N PRO A 108 17.43 -2.53 44.58
CA PRO A 108 18.58 -3.26 45.13
C PRO A 108 18.86 -4.66 44.53
N ASN A 109 17.87 -5.34 43.93
CA ASN A 109 18.01 -6.74 43.48
C ASN A 109 17.76 -6.88 41.96
N PRO A 110 18.73 -6.53 41.09
CA PRO A 110 18.57 -6.65 39.64
C PRO A 110 18.47 -8.12 39.19
N GLU A 111 19.15 -9.04 39.89
CA GLU A 111 19.19 -10.46 39.57
C GLU A 111 17.82 -11.13 39.71
N ASP A 112 17.14 -10.90 40.84
CA ASP A 112 15.78 -11.40 41.08
C ASP A 112 14.78 -10.85 40.07
N GLN A 113 14.92 -9.58 39.67
CA GLN A 113 14.05 -8.96 38.66
C GLN A 113 14.22 -9.62 37.29
N ILE A 114 15.45 -9.92 36.89
CA ILE A 114 15.71 -10.67 35.64
C ILE A 114 15.09 -12.06 35.72
N LEU A 115 15.25 -12.77 36.85
CA LEU A 115 14.68 -14.10 37.03
C LEU A 115 13.14 -14.06 36.97
N GLN A 116 12.51 -13.09 37.64
CA GLN A 116 11.07 -12.90 37.60
C GLN A 116 10.55 -12.55 36.20
N THR A 117 11.26 -11.68 35.47
CA THR A 117 10.87 -11.32 34.09
C THR A 117 11.00 -12.52 33.15
N ILE A 118 12.08 -13.29 33.23
CA ILE A 118 12.25 -14.54 32.47
C ILE A 118 11.15 -15.54 32.84
N ALA A 119 10.88 -15.75 34.14
CA ALA A 119 9.84 -16.66 34.59
C ALA A 119 8.45 -16.23 34.08
N LYS A 120 8.16 -14.92 34.10
CA LYS A 120 6.92 -14.36 33.55
C LYS A 120 6.82 -14.61 32.04
N ASP A 121 7.89 -14.37 31.29
CA ASP A 121 7.94 -14.60 29.84
C ASP A 121 7.75 -16.07 29.49
N ILE A 122 8.36 -16.99 30.24
CA ILE A 122 8.17 -18.44 30.06
C ILE A 122 6.71 -18.82 30.31
N ARG A 123 6.12 -18.35 31.42
CA ARG A 123 4.71 -18.62 31.75
C ARG A 123 3.76 -18.06 30.70
N GLN A 124 4.04 -16.87 30.20
CA GLN A 124 3.18 -16.16 29.24
C GLN A 124 3.50 -16.51 27.77
N GLN A 125 4.51 -17.35 27.51
CA GLN A 125 5.01 -17.64 26.17
C GLN A 125 3.90 -18.08 25.20
N ARG A 126 2.98 -18.95 25.64
CA ARG A 126 1.86 -19.45 24.82
C ARG A 126 0.88 -18.32 24.48
N VAL A 127 0.55 -17.49 25.46
CA VAL A 127 -0.35 -16.33 25.28
C VAL A 127 0.25 -15.34 24.29
N HIS A 128 1.56 -15.05 24.40
CA HIS A 128 2.23 -14.17 23.45
C HIS A 128 2.25 -14.74 22.03
N ARG A 129 2.46 -16.06 21.86
CA ARG A 129 2.37 -16.71 20.54
C ARG A 129 0.97 -16.59 19.96
N GLN A 130 -0.06 -16.81 20.76
CA GLN A 130 -1.45 -16.67 20.33
C GLN A 130 -1.78 -15.22 19.92
N ARG A 131 -1.40 -14.23 20.74
CA ARG A 131 -1.59 -12.81 20.43
C ARG A 131 -0.91 -12.42 19.11
N ARG A 132 0.36 -12.81 18.92
CA ARG A 132 1.07 -12.58 17.64
C ARG A 132 0.39 -13.27 16.45
N GLY A 133 -0.15 -14.47 16.64
CA GLY A 133 -0.90 -15.16 15.59
C GLY A 133 -2.16 -14.40 15.15
N VAL A 134 -2.94 -13.92 16.11
CA VAL A 134 -4.14 -13.11 15.86
C VAL A 134 -3.78 -11.78 15.20
N GLU A 135 -2.73 -11.12 15.68
CA GLU A 135 -2.25 -9.85 15.12
C GLU A 135 -1.75 -10.01 13.69
N LEU A 136 -0.96 -11.05 13.41
CA LEU A 136 -0.54 -11.40 12.05
C LEU A 136 -1.73 -11.64 11.12
N GLN A 137 -2.77 -12.33 11.59
CA GLN A 137 -3.98 -12.55 10.81
C GLN A 137 -4.69 -11.23 10.49
N LYS A 138 -4.84 -10.35 11.50
CA LYS A 138 -5.42 -9.01 11.31
C LYS A 138 -4.62 -8.20 10.29
N LEU A 139 -3.29 -8.19 10.39
CA LEU A 139 -2.42 -7.47 9.45
C LEU A 139 -2.56 -8.00 8.03
N ARG A 140 -2.62 -9.33 7.85
CA ARG A 140 -2.87 -9.95 6.53
C ARG A 140 -4.23 -9.56 5.96
N GLN A 141 -5.27 -9.55 6.79
CA GLN A 141 -6.60 -9.13 6.36
C GLN A 141 -6.61 -7.65 5.94
N THR A 142 -6.01 -6.77 6.75
CA THR A 142 -5.88 -5.34 6.41
C THR A 142 -5.12 -5.14 5.11
N LEU A 143 -4.03 -5.88 4.89
CA LEU A 143 -3.26 -5.83 3.66
C LEU A 143 -4.12 -6.21 2.44
N SER A 144 -4.90 -7.30 2.54
CA SER A 144 -5.83 -7.71 1.49
C SER A 144 -6.86 -6.61 1.20
N SER A 145 -7.51 -6.06 2.23
CA SER A 145 -8.50 -4.99 2.05
C SER A 145 -7.90 -3.71 1.46
N LEU A 146 -6.64 -3.40 1.76
CA LEU A 146 -5.94 -2.26 1.14
C LEU A 146 -5.61 -2.53 -0.33
N GLN A 147 -5.22 -3.76 -0.67
CA GLN A 147 -5.01 -4.17 -2.06
C GLN A 147 -6.31 -4.09 -2.87
N ASP A 148 -7.43 -4.56 -2.31
CA ASP A 148 -8.76 -4.47 -2.93
C ASP A 148 -9.19 -3.01 -3.13
N LYS A 149 -8.93 -2.14 -2.14
CA LYS A 149 -9.17 -0.69 -2.29
C LYS A 149 -8.29 -0.10 -3.37
N SER A 150 -7.01 -0.45 -3.42
CA SER A 150 -6.08 0.05 -4.44
C SER A 150 -6.52 -0.36 -5.85
N SER A 151 -6.91 -1.62 -6.03
CA SER A 151 -7.38 -2.11 -7.34
C SER A 151 -8.70 -1.45 -7.74
N PHE A 152 -9.64 -1.26 -6.81
CA PHE A 152 -10.89 -0.53 -7.06
C PHE A 152 -10.65 0.90 -7.53
N HIS A 153 -9.81 1.67 -6.85
CA HIS A 153 -9.52 3.05 -7.26
C HIS A 153 -8.75 3.08 -8.59
N SER A 154 -7.85 2.12 -8.84
CA SER A 154 -7.19 1.99 -10.15
C SER A 154 -8.22 1.77 -11.27
N GLN A 155 -9.17 0.86 -11.07
CA GLN A 155 -10.25 0.60 -12.02
C GLN A 155 -11.14 1.83 -12.22
N GLN A 156 -11.44 2.59 -11.16
CA GLN A 156 -12.17 3.85 -11.29
C GLN A 156 -11.41 4.84 -12.16
N VAL A 157 -10.11 5.02 -11.93
CA VAL A 157 -9.28 5.91 -12.75
C VAL A 157 -9.29 5.45 -14.21
N ASP A 158 -9.15 4.14 -14.45
CA ASP A 158 -9.16 3.60 -15.81
C ASP A 158 -10.53 3.77 -16.48
N TYR A 159 -11.63 3.63 -15.75
CA TYR A 159 -12.97 3.92 -16.24
C TYR A 159 -13.12 5.40 -16.64
N TYR A 160 -12.68 6.33 -15.78
CA TYR A 160 -12.72 7.76 -16.10
C TYR A 160 -11.83 8.10 -17.30
N ARG A 161 -10.65 7.49 -17.42
CA ARG A 161 -9.78 7.64 -18.60
C ARG A 161 -10.46 7.15 -19.88
N HIS A 162 -11.13 6.00 -19.83
CA HIS A 162 -11.89 5.48 -20.98
C HIS A 162 -13.07 6.40 -21.33
N TYR A 163 -13.81 6.89 -20.35
CA TYR A 163 -14.89 7.84 -20.56
C TYR A 163 -14.39 9.12 -21.23
N ILE A 164 -13.32 9.73 -20.70
CA ILE A 164 -12.71 10.93 -21.28
C ILE A 164 -12.24 10.64 -22.71
N THR A 165 -11.47 9.58 -22.92
CA THR A 165 -10.96 9.21 -24.25
C THR A 165 -12.10 9.02 -25.25
N SER A 166 -13.15 8.28 -24.87
CA SER A 166 -14.32 8.07 -25.70
C SER A 166 -15.01 9.40 -26.04
N CYS A 167 -15.28 10.26 -25.05
CA CYS A 167 -15.85 11.58 -25.29
C CYS A 167 -14.99 12.42 -26.24
N LEU A 168 -13.67 12.41 -26.06
CA LEU A 168 -12.74 13.15 -26.91
C LEU A 168 -12.66 12.60 -28.35
N ASP A 169 -12.75 11.29 -28.54
CA ASP A 169 -12.74 10.69 -29.87
C ASP A 169 -13.99 11.10 -30.67
N HIS A 170 -15.16 11.19 -30.03
CA HIS A 170 -16.37 11.73 -30.65
C HIS A 170 -16.19 13.17 -31.17
N LEU A 171 -15.41 14.01 -30.48
CA LEU A 171 -15.10 15.37 -30.96
C LEU A 171 -14.27 15.36 -32.25
N THR A 172 -13.36 14.40 -32.40
CA THR A 172 -12.41 14.35 -33.53
C THR A 172 -12.96 13.67 -34.79
N HIS A 173 -13.99 12.83 -34.64
CA HIS A 173 -14.65 12.22 -35.79
C HIS A 173 -15.54 13.23 -36.55
N SER A 174 -16.10 14.24 -35.86
CA SER A 174 -16.86 15.31 -36.53
C SER A 174 -15.99 16.26 -37.38
N SER A 175 -14.68 16.34 -37.12
CA SER A 175 -13.77 17.23 -37.88
C SER A 175 -13.12 16.56 -39.09
N LYS A 176 -13.18 15.22 -39.21
CA LYS A 176 -12.54 14.45 -40.29
C LYS A 176 -13.49 14.10 -41.46
N SER A 177 -14.79 14.32 -41.35
CA SER A 177 -15.73 14.14 -42.47
C SER A 177 -15.76 15.38 -43.38
N THR A 178 -14.92 15.34 -44.41
CA THR A 178 -15.17 15.84 -45.78
C THR A 178 -15.98 17.13 -45.99
N ASN A 179 -15.31 18.07 -46.68
CA ASN A 179 -15.79 19.32 -47.30
C ASN A 179 -15.73 20.58 -46.44
N LYS A 180 -15.19 21.65 -47.04
CA LYS A 180 -15.06 23.04 -46.59
C LYS A 180 -16.42 23.68 -46.22
N LYS A 181 -17.13 23.14 -45.24
CA LYS A 181 -18.26 23.77 -44.56
C LYS A 181 -17.73 24.19 -43.19
N LYS A 182 -17.86 25.49 -42.89
CA LYS A 182 -17.43 26.13 -41.63
C LYS A 182 -17.70 25.19 -40.44
N LEU A 183 -16.68 24.97 -39.61
CA LEU A 183 -16.81 24.27 -38.33
C LEU A 183 -18.08 24.76 -37.63
N PRO A 184 -18.91 23.89 -37.02
CA PRO A 184 -20.12 24.31 -36.33
C PRO A 184 -19.75 25.13 -35.10
N ALA A 185 -19.49 26.42 -35.28
CA ALA A 185 -19.24 27.35 -34.20
C ALA A 185 -20.55 27.54 -33.42
N LEU A 186 -20.50 27.28 -32.12
CA LEU A 186 -21.65 27.53 -31.25
C LEU A 186 -21.69 29.02 -30.93
N SER A 187 -22.42 29.78 -31.73
CA SER A 187 -22.67 31.21 -31.51
C SER A 187 -23.96 31.40 -30.72
N ASN A 188 -23.87 31.92 -29.49
CA ASN A 188 -25.05 32.29 -28.71
C ASN A 188 -24.86 33.66 -28.06
N ALA A 189 -25.92 34.47 -28.08
CA ALA A 189 -25.97 35.71 -27.30
C ALA A 189 -25.89 35.41 -25.80
N ALA A 190 -25.23 36.28 -25.03
CA ALA A 190 -25.09 36.15 -23.58
C ALA A 190 -26.44 36.10 -22.87
N ALA A 191 -27.43 36.87 -23.35
CA ALA A 191 -28.81 36.80 -22.85
C ALA A 191 -29.40 35.38 -22.91
N ARG A 192 -29.17 34.65 -24.01
CA ARG A 192 -29.63 33.27 -24.16
C ARG A 192 -28.86 32.27 -23.30
N LEU A 193 -27.59 32.52 -23.03
CA LEU A 193 -26.80 31.70 -22.11
C LEU A 193 -27.23 31.92 -20.67
N GLN A 194 -27.64 33.15 -20.32
CA GLN A 194 -28.18 33.48 -19.01
C GLN A 194 -29.55 32.84 -18.79
N GLU A 195 -30.47 32.91 -19.76
CA GLU A 195 -31.77 32.21 -19.71
C GLU A 195 -31.61 30.70 -19.51
N LYS A 196 -30.57 30.10 -20.11
CA LYS A 196 -30.24 28.68 -19.95
C LYS A 196 -29.50 28.36 -18.64
N GLY A 197 -29.18 29.38 -17.83
CA GLY A 197 -28.41 29.25 -16.59
C GLY A 197 -26.92 28.96 -16.79
N VAL A 198 -26.42 28.92 -18.04
CA VAL A 198 -25.00 28.68 -18.33
C VAL A 198 -24.18 29.91 -17.92
N LEU A 199 -24.66 31.12 -18.21
CA LEU A 199 -24.04 32.37 -17.78
C LEU A 199 -24.73 32.87 -16.51
N VAL A 200 -23.96 33.11 -15.44
CA VAL A 200 -24.48 33.62 -14.17
C VAL A 200 -24.52 35.14 -14.20
N GLU A 201 -23.35 35.76 -14.39
CA GLU A 201 -23.20 37.21 -14.43
C GLU A 201 -21.93 37.60 -15.20
N ILE A 202 -21.88 38.85 -15.66
CA ILE A 202 -20.67 39.47 -16.23
C ILE A 202 -20.37 40.70 -15.36
N GLN A 203 -19.17 40.75 -14.81
CA GLN A 203 -18.69 41.89 -14.04
C GLN A 203 -18.64 43.14 -14.93
N ASP A 204 -19.05 44.28 -14.36
CA ASP A 204 -19.08 45.60 -15.02
C ASP A 204 -20.04 45.73 -16.21
N LEU A 205 -20.96 44.77 -16.39
CA LEU A 205 -21.96 44.82 -17.47
C LEU A 205 -23.36 44.49 -16.94
N PRO A 206 -24.34 45.40 -17.01
CA PRO A 206 -25.70 45.12 -16.57
C PRO A 206 -26.41 44.13 -17.52
N ALA A 207 -27.34 43.33 -16.98
CA ALA A 207 -28.05 42.29 -17.75
C ALA A 207 -28.80 42.82 -18.98
N THR A 208 -29.18 44.11 -18.99
CA THR A 208 -29.82 44.78 -20.14
C THR A 208 -28.92 44.79 -21.38
N GLN A 209 -27.60 44.80 -21.20
CA GLN A 209 -26.62 44.84 -22.28
C GLN A 209 -26.18 43.45 -22.74
N PHE A 210 -26.67 42.37 -22.13
CA PHE A 210 -26.30 40.99 -22.52
C PHE A 210 -26.76 40.60 -23.93
N LYS A 211 -27.69 41.36 -24.52
CA LYS A 211 -28.10 41.20 -25.92
C LYS A 211 -27.00 41.61 -26.90
N ASN A 212 -26.09 42.49 -26.47
CA ASN A 212 -25.00 43.04 -27.27
C ASN A 212 -23.74 42.16 -27.23
N VAL A 213 -23.75 41.10 -26.41
CA VAL A 213 -22.61 40.20 -26.23
C VAL A 213 -22.94 38.85 -26.86
N VAL A 214 -22.04 38.34 -27.70
CA VAL A 214 -22.15 37.03 -28.33
C VAL A 214 -20.92 36.21 -27.99
N PHE A 215 -21.12 34.98 -27.53
CA PHE A 215 -20.04 34.02 -27.33
C PHE A 215 -20.03 33.03 -28.49
N ASP A 216 -18.89 32.91 -29.15
CA ASP A 216 -18.61 31.96 -30.20
C ASP A 216 -17.66 30.89 -29.66
N ILE A 217 -18.13 29.65 -29.55
CA ILE A 217 -17.31 28.52 -29.14
C ILE A 217 -16.92 27.74 -30.39
N VAL A 218 -15.62 27.68 -30.66
CA VAL A 218 -15.04 27.00 -31.82
C VAL A 218 -14.18 25.83 -31.32
N PRO A 219 -14.21 24.64 -31.97
CA PRO A 219 -13.27 23.57 -31.66
C PRO A 219 -11.81 24.01 -31.89
N GLY A 220 -10.94 23.73 -30.92
CA GLY A 220 -9.51 24.03 -31.00
C GLY A 220 -8.71 23.01 -31.83
N PRO A 221 -7.38 23.21 -31.98
CA PRO A 221 -6.52 22.34 -32.78
C PRO A 221 -6.25 20.98 -32.14
N GLU A 222 -6.36 20.88 -30.80
CA GLU A 222 -6.08 19.68 -30.03
C GLU A 222 -7.36 18.97 -29.57
N LYS A 223 -7.27 17.67 -29.29
CA LYS A 223 -8.43 16.89 -28.82
C LYS A 223 -8.96 17.48 -27.50
N GLY A 224 -10.25 17.86 -27.49
CA GLY A 224 -10.89 18.37 -26.28
C GLY A 224 -10.56 19.80 -25.91
N THR A 225 -9.90 20.55 -26.80
CA THR A 225 -9.73 22.00 -26.63
C THR A 225 -10.81 22.74 -27.41
N PHE A 226 -11.33 23.80 -26.80
CA PHE A 226 -12.30 24.71 -27.38
C PHE A 226 -11.77 26.12 -27.21
N ASN A 227 -11.92 26.94 -28.23
CA ASN A 227 -11.62 28.35 -28.15
C ASN A 227 -12.94 29.12 -28.02
N VAL A 228 -13.10 29.81 -26.90
CA VAL A 228 -14.25 30.66 -26.64
C VAL A 228 -13.87 32.09 -27.00
N LYS A 229 -14.54 32.65 -28.00
CA LYS A 229 -14.38 34.05 -28.41
C LYS A 229 -15.60 34.83 -27.98
N ALA A 230 -15.40 35.98 -27.33
CA ALA A 230 -16.49 36.90 -27.04
C ALA A 230 -16.52 38.01 -28.09
N ARG A 231 -17.71 38.43 -28.50
CA ARG A 231 -17.94 39.61 -29.35
C ARG A 231 -18.86 40.58 -28.63
N PHE A 232 -18.41 41.82 -28.46
CA PHE A 232 -19.19 42.91 -27.88
C PHE A 232 -19.51 43.93 -28.97
N LEU A 233 -20.79 44.14 -29.28
CA LEU A 233 -21.23 45.05 -30.36
C LEU A 233 -20.55 44.79 -31.72
N GLY A 234 -20.22 43.52 -32.01
CA GLY A 234 -19.57 43.10 -33.25
C GLY A 234 -18.03 43.17 -33.22
N ILE A 235 -17.44 43.71 -32.16
CA ILE A 235 -15.98 43.74 -31.96
C ILE A 235 -15.54 42.43 -31.29
N GLU A 236 -14.58 41.72 -31.88
CA GLU A 236 -13.95 40.55 -31.27
C GLU A 236 -13.12 40.96 -30.06
N MET A 237 -13.40 40.31 -28.94
CA MET A 237 -12.69 40.46 -27.67
C MET A 237 -11.63 39.35 -27.55
N GLU A 238 -11.04 39.24 -26.36
CA GLU A 238 -10.09 38.20 -26.01
C GLU A 238 -10.63 36.78 -26.28
N GLU A 239 -9.71 35.87 -26.61
CA GLU A 239 -9.98 34.45 -26.83
C GLU A 239 -9.57 33.66 -25.59
N PHE A 240 -10.47 32.83 -25.07
CA PHE A 240 -10.21 32.00 -23.90
C PHE A 240 -10.06 30.53 -24.33
N PRO A 241 -8.86 29.95 -24.21
CA PRO A 241 -8.65 28.54 -24.48
C PRO A 241 -9.24 27.71 -23.34
N LEU A 242 -10.17 26.82 -23.69
CA LEU A 242 -10.90 25.98 -22.76
C LEU A 242 -10.60 24.52 -23.01
N LYS A 243 -10.04 23.81 -22.02
CA LYS A 243 -9.87 22.36 -22.08
C LYS A 243 -11.06 21.67 -21.44
N TYR A 244 -11.63 20.68 -22.13
CA TYR A 244 -12.74 19.88 -21.60
C TYR A 244 -12.35 19.14 -20.31
N GLN A 245 -11.08 18.74 -20.18
CA GLN A 245 -10.56 18.09 -18.98
C GLN A 245 -10.60 19.01 -17.76
N ASP A 246 -10.29 20.30 -17.92
CA ASP A 246 -10.33 21.29 -16.83
C ASP A 246 -11.78 21.51 -16.34
N LEU A 247 -12.77 21.44 -17.26
CA LEU A 247 -14.19 21.48 -16.89
C LEU A 247 -14.58 20.30 -16.00
N LEU A 248 -14.16 19.09 -16.36
CA LEU A 248 -14.44 17.87 -15.59
C LEU A 248 -13.74 17.88 -14.24
N GLN A 249 -12.52 18.42 -14.18
CA GLN A 249 -11.78 18.60 -12.93
C GLN A 249 -12.53 19.53 -11.98
N LEU A 250 -12.99 20.69 -12.47
CA LEU A 250 -13.78 21.64 -11.68
C LEU A 250 -15.10 21.03 -11.20
N GLN A 251 -15.74 20.19 -12.01
CA GLN A 251 -16.93 19.45 -11.61
C GLN A 251 -16.61 18.44 -10.48
N TYR A 252 -15.49 17.73 -10.56
CA TYR A 252 -15.05 16.77 -9.53
C TYR A 252 -14.74 17.46 -8.20
N GLU A 253 -14.10 18.64 -8.24
CA GLU A 253 -13.80 19.46 -7.08
C GLU A 253 -15.04 20.14 -6.46
N GLY A 254 -16.22 19.99 -7.09
CA GLY A 254 -17.45 20.61 -6.63
C GLY A 254 -17.55 22.11 -6.94
N VAL A 255 -16.69 22.63 -7.83
CA VAL A 255 -16.73 24.04 -8.26
C VAL A 255 -17.87 24.22 -9.25
N ALA A 256 -18.98 24.78 -8.77
CA ALA A 256 -20.18 24.99 -9.59
C ALA A 256 -20.04 26.13 -10.61
N VAL A 257 -19.16 27.11 -10.36
CA VAL A 257 -19.02 28.33 -11.17
C VAL A 257 -17.54 28.60 -11.45
N MET A 258 -17.21 28.86 -12.72
CA MET A 258 -15.89 29.30 -13.16
C MET A 258 -15.91 30.72 -13.71
N LYS A 259 -14.76 31.38 -13.70
CA LYS A 259 -14.57 32.69 -14.34
C LYS A 259 -13.95 32.49 -15.72
N MET A 260 -14.53 33.11 -16.74
CA MET A 260 -13.93 33.27 -18.06
C MET A 260 -13.69 34.76 -18.33
N PHE A 261 -12.60 35.09 -19.03
CA PHE A 261 -12.20 36.47 -19.34
C PHE A 261 -12.07 37.38 -18.11
N ASP A 262 -11.76 36.79 -16.95
CA ASP A 262 -11.70 37.44 -15.62
C ASP A 262 -12.94 38.22 -15.17
N LYS A 263 -14.02 38.20 -15.96
CA LYS A 263 -15.22 39.01 -15.75
C LYS A 263 -16.51 38.21 -15.84
N ALA A 264 -16.57 37.15 -16.64
CA ALA A 264 -17.79 36.37 -16.85
C ALA A 264 -17.83 35.13 -15.94
N LYS A 265 -18.87 35.00 -15.11
CA LYS A 265 -19.12 33.81 -14.29
C LYS A 265 -20.02 32.83 -15.03
N ILE A 266 -19.55 31.59 -15.19
CA ILE A 266 -20.22 30.55 -15.97
C ILE A 266 -20.40 29.29 -15.12
N ASN A 267 -21.58 28.68 -15.21
CA ASN A 267 -21.89 27.43 -14.53
C ASN A 267 -21.20 26.24 -15.23
N VAL A 268 -20.35 25.53 -14.50
CA VAL A 268 -19.52 24.43 -15.03
C VAL A 268 -20.37 23.27 -15.55
N ASN A 269 -21.36 22.83 -14.77
CA ASN A 269 -22.21 21.69 -15.12
C ASN A 269 -23.05 21.96 -16.37
N LEU A 270 -23.64 23.16 -16.45
CA LEU A 270 -24.48 23.54 -17.57
C LEU A 270 -23.66 23.84 -18.82
N LEU A 271 -22.43 24.31 -18.68
CA LEU A 271 -21.49 24.44 -19.79
C LEU A 271 -21.09 23.08 -20.35
N ILE A 272 -20.74 22.11 -19.50
CA ILE A 272 -20.47 20.72 -19.92
C ILE A 272 -21.68 20.16 -20.67
N PHE A 273 -22.89 20.36 -20.13
CA PHE A 273 -24.12 19.93 -20.79
C PHE A 273 -24.34 20.60 -22.16
N LEU A 274 -24.09 21.91 -22.27
CA LEU A 274 -24.22 22.67 -23.52
C LEU A 274 -23.25 22.14 -24.57
N LEU A 275 -21.99 21.91 -24.19
CA LEU A 275 -20.96 21.34 -25.05
C LEU A 275 -21.37 19.92 -25.49
N ASN A 276 -21.77 19.06 -24.54
CA ASN A 276 -22.25 17.70 -24.81
C ASN A 276 -23.42 17.68 -25.80
N LYS A 277 -24.39 18.57 -25.62
CA LYS A 277 -25.56 18.67 -26.51
C LYS A 277 -25.20 19.11 -27.92
N LYS A 278 -24.17 19.96 -28.09
CA LYS A 278 -23.86 20.61 -29.37
C LYS A 278 -22.73 19.93 -30.15
N PHE A 279 -21.75 19.38 -29.46
CA PHE A 279 -20.55 18.80 -30.07
C PHE A 279 -20.43 17.28 -29.87
N PHE A 280 -21.16 16.68 -28.90
CA PHE A 280 -21.02 15.25 -28.56
C PHE A 280 -22.27 14.40 -28.87
N LYS A 281 -23.40 15.01 -29.28
CA LYS A 281 -24.58 14.26 -29.74
C LYS A 281 -24.41 13.82 -31.20
N LYS A 282 -24.51 12.51 -31.42
CA LYS A 282 -25.11 11.95 -32.63
C LYS A 282 -26.62 12.12 -32.54
#